data_AF-A0A933ZVW0-F1
#
_entry.id   AF-A0A933ZVW0-F1
#
_cell.length_a   1.000
_cell.length_b   1.000
_cell.length_c   1.000
_cell.angle_alpha   90.00
_cell.angle_beta   90.00
_cell.angle_gamma   90.00
#
_symmetry.space_group_name_H-M   'P 1'
#
loop_
_entity.id
_entity.type
_entity.pdbx_description
1 polymer ?
#
loop_
_entity_poly.entity_id
_entity_poly.type
_entity_poly.pdbx_seq_one_letter_code
_entity_poly.pdbx_strand_id
1 'polypeptide(L)'
;MPVGEEKRELLVAPGHVVVPGSPARLHAVVGSGVAVTLFSARLKVGGMCHFCRPRRERGVSTAWCAAPAIVGLTRIMEEQGAGVAELRASAHGGAENPAAPGYVAGLAQE
;
A
#
# COMPACT_ATOMS: atom_id res chain seq x y z
N MET A 1 -17.67 14.53 24.50
CA MET A 1 -16.69 14.12 23.47
C MET A 1 -15.32 14.47 24.00
N PRO A 2 -14.43 13.52 24.33
CA PRO A 2 -13.11 13.89 24.81
C PRO A 2 -12.30 14.52 23.66
N VAL A 3 -11.50 15.53 24.02
CA VAL A 3 -10.61 16.32 23.17
C VAL A 3 -9.51 15.43 22.59
N GLY A 4 -9.17 15.68 21.33
CA GLY A 4 -8.55 14.76 20.38
C GLY A 4 -7.25 14.09 20.79
N GLU A 5 -7.23 12.77 20.64
CA GLU A 5 -6.01 11.97 20.58
C GLU A 5 -5.26 12.34 19.28
N GLU A 6 -4.07 12.93 19.39
CA GLU A 6 -3.16 13.18 18.27
C GLU A 6 -2.76 11.84 17.65
N LYS A 7 -3.51 11.41 16.62
CA LYS A 7 -3.18 10.19 15.88
C LYS A 7 -1.88 10.42 15.11
N ARG A 8 -0.88 9.57 15.35
CA ARG A 8 0.38 9.58 14.61
C ARG A 8 0.13 9.58 13.10
N GLU A 9 0.80 10.47 12.37
CA GLU A 9 0.74 10.53 10.92
C GLU A 9 2.00 9.91 10.33
N LEU A 10 1.83 8.98 9.38
CA LEU A 10 2.93 8.27 8.74
C LEU A 10 2.82 8.41 7.22
N LEU A 11 3.88 8.92 6.59
CA LEU A 11 4.01 8.95 5.14
C LEU A 11 4.59 7.61 4.66
N VAL A 12 3.84 6.89 3.84
CA VAL A 12 4.26 5.62 3.22
C VAL A 12 4.96 5.91 1.91
N ALA A 13 6.29 5.93 1.97
CA ALA A 13 7.14 6.12 0.81
C ALA A 13 7.00 4.96 -0.21
N PRO A 14 7.27 5.20 -1.50
CA PRO A 14 7.42 4.13 -2.48
C PRO A 14 8.33 2.99 -1.99
N GLY A 15 7.98 1.75 -2.35
CA GLY A 15 8.74 0.58 -1.98
C GLY A 15 8.58 0.13 -0.53
N HIS A 16 7.55 0.59 0.19
CA HIS A 16 7.31 0.23 1.59
C HIS A 16 5.96 -0.46 1.80
N VAL A 17 5.91 -1.26 2.87
CA VAL A 17 4.70 -1.88 3.43
C VAL A 17 4.64 -1.47 4.89
N VAL A 18 3.50 -0.93 5.34
CA VAL A 18 3.33 -0.42 6.70
C VAL A 18 2.01 -0.92 7.28
N VAL A 19 2.10 -1.56 8.44
CA VAL A 19 0.98 -1.83 9.36
C VAL A 19 1.36 -1.21 10.70
N PRO A 20 0.71 -0.13 11.14
CA PRO A 20 1.08 0.55 12.38
C PRO A 20 0.66 -0.28 13.59
N GLY A 21 1.54 -0.39 14.59
CA GLY A 21 1.25 -1.10 15.86
C GLY A 21 0.35 -0.34 16.84
N SER A 22 -0.14 0.84 16.45
CA SER A 22 -1.06 1.68 17.23
C SER A 22 -1.91 2.53 16.28
N PRO A 23 -3.05 3.11 16.72
CA PRO A 23 -3.85 3.98 15.88
C PRO A 23 -3.03 5.09 15.21
N ALA A 24 -3.05 5.13 13.88
CA ALA A 24 -2.29 6.08 13.06
C ALA A 24 -3.06 6.44 11.78
N ARG A 25 -2.72 7.57 11.17
CA ARG A 25 -3.14 7.94 9.81
C ARG A 25 -2.00 7.65 8.85
N LEU A 26 -2.28 6.86 7.81
CA LEU A 26 -1.32 6.57 6.75
C LEU A 26 -1.60 7.48 5.55
N HIS A 27 -0.56 8.13 5.07
CA HIS A 27 -0.60 9.03 3.91
C HIS A 27 0.32 8.48 2.83
N ALA A 28 -0.05 8.64 1.57
CA ALA A 28 0.84 8.40 0.43
C ALA A 28 0.55 9.44 -0.65
N VAL A 29 1.61 9.99 -1.24
CA VAL A 29 1.51 10.76 -2.47
C VAL A 29 1.57 9.75 -3.61
N VAL A 30 0.46 9.61 -4.33
CA VAL A 30 0.35 8.65 -5.44
C VAL A 30 0.25 9.40 -6.77
N GLY A 31 1.18 9.06 -7.68
CA GLY A 31 1.18 9.47 -9.08
C GLY A 31 0.94 8.26 -9.97
N SER A 32 1.95 7.87 -10.76
CA SER A 32 1.96 6.59 -11.50
C SER A 32 2.12 5.37 -10.58
N GLY A 33 2.68 5.57 -9.38
CA GLY A 33 2.67 4.56 -8.31
C GLY A 33 1.27 4.29 -7.77
N VAL A 34 1.11 3.15 -7.10
CA VAL A 34 -0.17 2.71 -6.54
C VAL A 34 0.01 2.43 -5.05
N ALA A 35 -0.88 3.01 -4.24
CA ALA A 35 -1.05 2.63 -2.84
C ALA A 35 -2.23 1.66 -2.72
N VAL A 36 -2.00 0.51 -2.08
CA VAL A 36 -3.04 -0.45 -1.73
C VAL A 36 -3.19 -0.46 -0.22
N THR A 37 -4.42 -0.40 0.26
CA THR A 37 -4.77 -0.52 1.67
C THR A 37 -5.53 -1.81 1.93
N LEU A 38 -5.29 -2.42 3.09
CA LEU A 38 -6.07 -3.52 3.62
C LEU A 38 -6.58 -3.14 5.01
N PHE A 39 -7.83 -3.48 5.32
CA PHE A 39 -8.43 -3.19 6.62
C PHE A 39 -9.33 -4.34 7.11
N SER A 40 -9.11 -4.81 8.34
CA SER A 40 -10.02 -5.71 9.05
C SER A 40 -10.89 -4.89 10.01
N ALA A 41 -12.20 -4.85 9.74
CA ALA A 41 -13.15 -4.14 10.59
C ALA A 41 -13.31 -4.81 11.97
N ARG A 42 -13.18 -6.14 12.03
CA ARG A 42 -13.27 -6.92 13.26
C ARG A 42 -12.11 -6.61 14.22
N LEU A 43 -10.89 -6.55 13.68
CA LEU A 43 -9.69 -6.27 14.47
C LEU A 43 -9.41 -4.78 14.64
N LYS A 44 -10.02 -3.93 13.81
CA LYS A 44 -9.73 -2.49 13.70
C LYS A 44 -8.26 -2.21 13.36
N VAL A 45 -7.63 -3.13 12.62
CA VAL A 45 -6.25 -3.04 12.13
C VAL A 45 -6.30 -2.88 10.62
N GLY A 46 -5.38 -2.09 10.09
CA GLY A 46 -5.17 -1.96 8.66
C GLY A 46 -3.77 -1.49 8.36
N GLY A 47 -3.41 -1.55 7.08
CA GLY A 47 -2.12 -1.09 6.61
C GLY A 47 -2.17 -0.65 5.16
N MET A 48 -1.01 -0.24 4.67
CA MET A 48 -0.83 0.28 3.32
C MET A 48 0.49 -0.24 2.75
N CYS A 49 0.50 -0.59 1.47
CA CYS A 49 1.73 -0.72 0.70
C CYS A 49 1.73 0.26 -0.47
N HIS A 50 2.90 0.70 -0.88
CA HIS A 50 3.07 1.65 -1.99
C HIS A 50 4.12 1.11 -2.98
N PHE A 51 3.67 0.68 -4.15
CA PHE A 51 4.54 0.13 -5.20
C PHE A 51 4.53 1.02 -6.45
N CYS A 52 5.62 0.96 -7.23
CA CYS A 52 5.74 1.75 -8.46
C CYS A 52 5.94 0.89 -9.72
N ARG A 53 6.08 -0.44 -9.57
CA ARG A 53 6.20 -1.36 -10.69
C ARG A 53 5.10 -2.42 -10.64
N PRO A 54 4.30 -2.59 -11.70
CA PRO A 54 3.24 -3.60 -11.72
C PRO A 54 3.80 -5.02 -11.79
N ARG A 55 4.96 -5.20 -12.43
CA ARG A 55 5.66 -6.49 -12.56
C ARG A 55 7.03 -6.43 -11.91
N ARG A 56 7.51 -7.59 -11.46
CA ARG A 56 8.87 -7.77 -10.93
C ARG A 56 9.76 -8.44 -11.96
N GLU A 57 11.02 -8.06 -12.00
CA GLU A 57 12.05 -8.80 -12.72
C GLU A 57 12.35 -10.13 -12.00
N ARG A 58 12.84 -11.12 -12.74
CA ARG A 58 13.18 -12.43 -12.16
C ARG A 58 14.22 -12.24 -11.06
N GLY A 59 13.96 -12.82 -9.87
CA GLY A 59 14.85 -12.73 -8.71
C GLY A 59 14.67 -11.46 -7.86
N VAL A 60 13.88 -10.48 -8.31
CA VAL A 60 13.55 -9.29 -7.50
C VAL A 60 12.28 -9.55 -6.70
N SER A 61 12.35 -9.39 -5.38
CA SER A 61 11.20 -9.55 -4.48
C SER A 61 11.16 -8.43 -3.44
N THR A 62 10.91 -7.21 -3.90
CA THR A 62 10.85 -6.01 -3.07
C THR A 62 9.48 -5.34 -3.18
N ALA A 63 9.12 -4.54 -2.18
CA ALA A 63 7.85 -3.82 -2.17
C ALA A 63 7.75 -2.70 -3.22
N TRP A 64 8.79 -2.49 -4.03
CA TRP A 64 8.70 -1.68 -5.25
C TRP A 64 7.81 -2.32 -6.31
N CYS A 65 7.60 -3.64 -6.24
CA CYS A 65 6.80 -4.41 -7.17
C CYS A 65 5.45 -4.78 -6.55
N ALA A 66 4.38 -4.77 -7.35
CA ALA A 66 3.01 -4.99 -6.89
C ALA A 66 2.83 -6.29 -6.09
N ALA A 67 3.18 -7.44 -6.67
CA ALA A 67 2.93 -8.73 -6.03
C ALA A 67 3.66 -8.88 -4.67
N PRO A 68 4.99 -8.65 -4.55
CA PRO A 68 5.66 -8.70 -3.24
C PRO A 68 5.10 -7.69 -2.23
N ALA A 69 4.73 -6.47 -2.65
CA ALA A 69 4.16 -5.46 -1.76
C ALA A 69 2.80 -5.89 -1.18
N ILE A 70 1.90 -6.36 -2.05
CA ILE A 70 0.54 -6.79 -1.66
C ILE A 70 0.59 -8.07 -0.83
N VAL A 71 1.41 -9.04 -1.23
CA VAL A 71 1.60 -10.29 -0.46
C VAL A 71 2.22 -9.99 0.90
N GLY A 72 3.22 -9.10 0.96
CA GLY A 72 3.82 -8.68 2.23
C GLY A 72 2.80 -8.04 3.17
N LEU A 73 1.98 -7.12 2.65
CA LEU A 73 0.91 -6.50 3.43
C LEU A 73 -0.10 -7.54 3.93
N THR A 74 -0.53 -8.44 3.06
CA THR A 74 -1.51 -9.48 3.40
C THR A 74 -0.97 -10.40 4.50
N ARG A 75 0.29 -10.84 4.41
CA ARG A 75 0.92 -11.70 5.42
C ARG A 75 0.99 -11.02 6.78
N ILE A 76 1.39 -9.74 6.84
CA ILE A 76 1.43 -9.01 8.11
C ILE A 76 0.02 -8.90 8.71
N MET A 77 -1.02 -8.70 7.89
CA MET A 77 -2.40 -8.67 8.35
C MET A 77 -2.86 -10.05 8.88
N GLU A 78 -2.49 -11.14 8.21
CA GLU A 78 -2.77 -12.52 8.67
C GLU A 78 -2.05 -12.83 9.98
N GLU A 79 -0.79 -12.40 10.14
CA GLU A 79 0.00 -12.52 11.38
C GLU A 79 -0.64 -11.76 12.55
N GLN A 80 -1.40 -10.69 12.27
CA GLN A 80 -2.23 -9.96 13.25
C GLN A 80 -3.58 -10.66 13.53
N GLY A 81 -3.85 -11.81 12.89
CA GLY A 81 -5.06 -12.61 13.06
C GLY A 81 -6.22 -12.22 12.14
N ALA A 82 -5.97 -11.42 11.09
CA ALA A 82 -7.01 -11.10 10.11
C ALA A 82 -7.25 -12.28 9.18
N GLY A 83 -8.53 -12.57 8.88
CA GLY A 83 -8.87 -13.53 7.84
C GLY A 83 -8.88 -12.87 6.47
N VAL A 84 -8.30 -13.49 5.44
CA VAL A 84 -8.25 -12.90 4.08
C VAL A 84 -9.65 -12.53 3.56
N ALA A 85 -10.66 -13.38 3.81
CA ALA A 85 -12.02 -13.16 3.35
C ALA A 85 -12.74 -11.96 4.00
N GLU A 86 -12.26 -11.47 5.16
CA GLU A 86 -12.84 -10.28 5.82
C GLU A 86 -12.11 -8.98 5.48
N LEU A 87 -10.93 -9.06 4.84
CA LEU A 87 -10.13 -7.89 4.51
C LEU A 87 -10.83 -7.05 3.45
N ARG A 88 -11.03 -5.78 3.76
CA ARG A 88 -11.44 -4.78 2.78
C ARG A 88 -10.21 -4.20 2.13
N ALA A 89 -10.14 -4.30 0.81
CA ALA A 89 -9.07 -3.72 0.01
C ALA A 89 -9.51 -2.43 -0.66
N SER A 90 -8.59 -1.48 -0.81
CA SER A 90 -8.76 -0.31 -1.68
C SER A 90 -7.43 0.03 -2.35
N ALA A 91 -7.50 0.55 -3.57
CA ALA A 91 -6.32 0.91 -4.36
C ALA A 91 -6.48 2.34 -4.90
N HIS A 92 -5.40 3.11 -4.85
CA HIS A 92 -5.35 4.50 -5.26
C HIS A 92 -4.05 4.82 -6.00
N GLY A 93 -4.11 5.66 -7.04
CA GLY A 93 -2.95 6.00 -7.88
C GLY A 93 -3.02 5.34 -9.25
N GLY A 94 -1.86 5.03 -9.83
CA GLY A 94 -1.77 4.48 -11.19
C GLY A 94 -2.14 5.49 -12.28
N ALA A 95 -1.95 6.78 -11.99
CA ALA A 95 -2.26 7.84 -12.93
C ALA A 95 -1.30 7.81 -14.13
N GLU A 96 -1.85 8.05 -15.31
CA GLU A 96 -1.09 8.23 -16.54
C GLU A 96 -0.89 9.72 -16.81
N ASN A 97 0.34 10.14 -17.07
CA ASN A 97 0.63 11.50 -17.49
C ASN A 97 1.73 11.50 -18.56
N PRO A 98 1.38 11.38 -19.84
CA PRO A 98 2.34 11.35 -20.94
C PRO A 98 3.13 12.65 -21.10
N ALA A 99 2.62 13.76 -20.55
CA ALA A 99 3.28 15.05 -20.57
C ALA A 99 4.27 15.24 -19.39
N ALA A 100 4.29 14.33 -18.40
CA ALA A 100 5.22 14.42 -17.29
C ALA A 100 6.66 14.07 -17.72
N PRO A 101 7.67 14.86 -17.31
CA PRO A 101 9.07 14.49 -17.51
C PRO A 101 9.37 13.12 -16.91
N GLY A 102 9.95 12.22 -17.70
CA GLY A 102 10.31 10.86 -17.27
C GLY A 102 9.15 9.85 -17.26
N TYR A 103 7.99 10.19 -17.84
CA TYR A 103 6.92 9.22 -18.06
C TYR A 103 7.36 8.09 -18.99
N VAL A 104 7.02 6.86 -18.61
CA VAL A 104 7.23 5.66 -19.41
C VAL A 104 5.89 4.99 -19.63
N ALA A 105 5.44 4.93 -20.88
CA ALA A 105 4.20 4.26 -21.26
C ALA A 105 4.31 2.75 -21.05
N GLY A 106 3.16 2.11 -20.79
CA GLY A 106 3.06 0.66 -20.90
C GLY A 106 3.81 -0.14 -19.84
N LEU A 107 4.09 0.40 -18.65
CA LEU A 107 4.70 -0.39 -17.55
C LEU A 107 3.90 -1.67 -17.22
N ALA A 108 2.60 -1.71 -17.58
CA ALA A 108 1.72 -2.86 -17.43
C ALA A 108 1.41 -3.60 -18.76
N GLN A 109 1.88 -3.10 -19.91
CA GLN A 109 1.64 -3.70 -21.23
C GLN A 109 2.75 -4.70 -21.57
N GLU A 110 2.38 -5.80 -22.23
CA GLU A 110 3.28 -6.87 -22.67
C GLU A 110 3.96 -6.55 -24.00
#